data_AF-A0A2V7J048-F1
#
_entry.id   AF-A0A2V7J048-F1
#
_cell.length_a   1.000
_cell.length_b   1.000
_cell.length_c   1.000
_cell.angle_alpha   90.00
_cell.angle_beta   90.00
_cell.angle_gamma   90.00
#
_symmetry.space_group_name_H-M   'P 1'
#
loop_
_entity.id
_entity.type
_entity.pdbx_description
1 polymer ?
#
loop_
_entity_poly.entity_id
_entity_poly.type
_entity_poly.pdbx_seq_one_letter_code
_entity_poly.pdbx_strand_id
1 'polypeptide(L)'
;MTGLSALWLPILLSSVIVFVVSSAIHMASPWHKSDYPKVPNEDRVRDALRALAIPPGDYMIPRPSSREELRSPEFAAKVKQGPVMMMTVMPNGPMAMGRSLILWFLYAVVVGCFAGYVAGRALPAGAESFRVFRFVGVTTFVGYSVALWQMSIWYRRAWTTTLKATVDAVIYALLTAGTFVWLWPH
;
A
#
# COMPACT_ATOMS: atom_id res chain seq x y z
N MET A 1 -9.17 12.60 -28.01
CA MET A 1 -8.38 11.78 -27.07
C MET A 1 -7.00 12.39 -26.95
N THR A 2 -6.45 12.41 -25.74
CA THR A 2 -5.10 12.93 -25.45
C THR A 2 -4.13 11.76 -25.39
N GLY A 3 -3.04 11.83 -26.15
CA GLY A 3 -1.99 10.81 -26.14
C GLY A 3 -1.27 10.76 -24.79
N LEU A 4 -0.93 9.56 -24.31
CA LEU A 4 -0.22 9.41 -23.02
C LEU A 4 1.13 10.11 -23.02
N SER A 5 1.81 10.16 -24.17
CA SER A 5 3.07 10.90 -24.34
C SER A 5 2.91 12.39 -24.07
N ALA A 6 1.73 12.98 -24.26
CA ALA A 6 1.47 14.38 -23.91
C ALA A 6 1.30 14.61 -22.40
N LEU A 7 1.16 13.53 -21.61
CA LEU A 7 0.90 13.57 -20.17
C LEU A 7 2.13 13.20 -19.32
N TRP A 8 3.31 13.09 -19.92
CA TRP A 8 4.54 12.69 -19.21
C TRP A 8 4.86 13.63 -18.03
N LEU A 9 4.68 14.94 -18.22
CA LEU A 9 4.99 15.95 -17.20
C LEU A 9 4.03 15.88 -16.01
N PRO A 10 2.68 15.90 -16.18
CA PRO A 10 1.78 15.72 -15.05
C PRO A 10 1.99 14.39 -14.32
N ILE A 11 2.34 13.31 -15.02
CA ILE A 11 2.66 12.01 -14.40
C ILE A 11 3.89 12.13 -13.47
N LEU A 12 5.01 12.63 -13.98
CA LEU A 12 6.24 12.69 -13.19
C LEU A 12 6.12 13.71 -12.06
N LEU A 13 5.57 14.90 -12.32
CA LEU A 13 5.45 15.93 -11.31
C LEU A 13 4.51 15.53 -10.17
N SER A 14 3.36 14.93 -10.48
CA SER A 14 2.46 14.43 -9.45
C SER A 14 3.10 13.32 -8.60
N SER A 15 3.91 12.46 -9.22
CA SER A 15 4.65 11.41 -8.50
C SER A 15 5.66 12.00 -7.51
N VAL A 16 6.36 13.08 -7.89
CA VAL A 16 7.26 13.82 -6.98
C VAL A 16 6.48 14.47 -5.84
N ILE A 17 5.34 15.11 -6.14
CA ILE A 17 4.49 15.75 -5.11
C ILE A 17 3.98 14.70 -4.12
N VAL A 18 3.44 13.57 -4.60
CA VAL A 18 2.99 12.46 -3.76
C VAL A 18 4.13 11.91 -2.92
N PHE A 19 5.32 11.72 -3.51
CA PHE A 19 6.49 11.24 -2.78
C PHE A 19 6.84 12.16 -1.60
N VAL A 20 6.94 13.48 -1.85
CA VAL A 20 7.27 14.47 -0.80
C VAL A 20 6.21 14.53 0.29
N VAL A 21 4.93 14.60 -0.08
CA VAL A 21 3.82 14.66 0.89
C VAL A 21 3.75 13.36 1.69
N SER A 22 3.94 12.21 1.05
CA SER A 22 4.01 10.91 1.72
C SER A 22 5.17 10.85 2.72
N SER A 23 6.37 11.32 2.35
CA SER A 23 7.49 11.43 3.29
C SER A 23 7.14 12.29 4.50
N ALA A 24 6.45 13.43 4.32
CA ALA A 24 6.01 14.26 5.43
C ALA A 24 5.01 13.53 6.35
N ILE A 25 4.02 12.84 5.77
CA ILE A 25 3.01 12.08 6.51
C ILE A 25 3.63 10.93 7.32
N HIS A 26 4.58 10.20 6.73
CA HIS A 26 5.14 8.99 7.36
C HIS A 26 6.37 9.27 8.25
N MET A 27 7.14 10.32 7.97
CA MET A 27 8.40 10.57 8.68
C MET A 27 8.35 11.79 9.61
N ALA A 28 7.58 12.83 9.25
CA ALA A 28 7.52 14.08 10.03
C ALA A 28 6.25 14.19 10.90
N SER A 29 5.28 13.30 10.72
CA SER A 29 4.00 13.30 11.45
C SER A 29 3.85 12.07 12.34
N PRO A 30 3.13 12.15 13.48
CA PRO A 30 2.84 11.00 14.33
C PRO A 30 1.75 10.07 13.77
N TRP A 31 1.15 10.42 12.62
CA TRP A 31 -0.03 9.74 12.05
C TRP A 31 0.09 8.22 11.98
N HIS A 32 1.25 7.69 11.55
CA HIS A 32 1.50 6.24 11.42
C HIS A 32 2.29 5.61 12.57
N LYS A 33 2.58 6.36 13.64
CA LYS A 33 3.45 5.87 14.73
C LYS A 33 2.89 4.65 15.46
N SER A 34 1.58 4.48 15.46
CA SER A 34 0.88 3.37 16.13
C SER A 34 0.50 2.20 15.22
N ASP A 35 0.95 2.19 13.96
CA ASP A 35 0.51 1.19 12.99
C ASP A 35 1.05 -0.23 13.28
N TYR A 36 2.22 -0.30 13.92
CA TYR A 36 2.82 -1.56 14.37
C TYR A 36 3.18 -1.44 15.86
N PRO A 37 2.26 -1.81 16.78
CA PRO A 37 2.54 -1.76 18.20
C PRO A 37 3.61 -2.77 18.59
N LYS A 38 4.41 -2.43 19.61
CA LYS A 38 5.39 -3.34 20.21
C LYS A 38 4.68 -4.55 20.82
N VAL A 39 5.20 -5.75 20.54
CA VAL A 39 4.66 -6.99 21.13
C VAL A 39 4.93 -7.03 22.64
N PRO A 40 3.98 -7.48 23.48
CA PRO A 40 4.23 -7.71 24.90
C PRO A 40 5.38 -8.72 25.11
N ASN A 41 6.22 -8.48 26.12
CA ASN A 41 7.38 -9.33 26.45
C ASN A 41 8.34 -9.56 25.25
N GLU A 42 8.59 -8.50 24.47
CA GLU A 42 9.37 -8.54 23.22
C GLU A 42 10.68 -9.33 23.32
N ASP A 43 11.49 -9.14 24.37
CA ASP A 43 12.78 -9.83 24.48
C ASP A 43 12.60 -11.36 24.57
N ARG A 44 11.63 -11.83 25.36
CA ARG A 44 11.29 -13.25 25.46
C ARG A 44 10.75 -13.79 24.12
N VAL A 45 9.93 -13.01 23.41
CA VAL A 45 9.42 -13.40 22.09
C VAL A 45 10.58 -13.51 21.09
N ARG A 46 11.48 -12.53 21.07
CA ARG A 46 12.63 -12.50 20.17
C ARG A 46 13.58 -13.66 20.44
N ASP A 47 13.86 -13.97 21.70
CA ASP A 47 14.76 -15.07 22.05
C ASP A 47 14.15 -16.43 21.69
N ALA A 48 12.85 -16.63 21.94
CA ALA A 48 12.14 -17.84 21.54
C ALA A 48 12.13 -18.03 20.01
N LEU A 49 11.85 -16.98 19.24
CA LEU A 49 11.82 -17.05 17.78
C LEU A 49 13.22 -17.18 17.15
N ARG A 50 14.25 -16.57 17.76
CA ARG A 50 15.64 -16.65 17.28
C ARG A 50 16.15 -18.09 17.25
N ALA A 51 15.85 -18.87 18.27
CA ALA A 51 16.25 -20.27 18.37
C ALA A 51 15.63 -21.16 17.26
N LEU A 52 14.48 -20.75 16.70
CA LEU A 52 13.79 -21.49 15.64
C LEU A 52 14.36 -21.24 14.24
N ALA A 53 15.22 -20.23 14.07
CA ALA A 53 15.89 -19.89 12.82
C ALA A 53 14.95 -19.84 11.59
N ILE A 54 13.73 -19.30 11.76
CA ILE A 54 12.72 -19.19 10.70
C ILE A 54 13.27 -18.27 9.59
N PRO A 55 13.39 -18.73 8.33
CA PRO A 55 13.95 -17.91 7.26
C PRO A 55 12.99 -16.78 6.84
N PRO A 56 13.49 -15.69 6.23
CA PRO A 56 12.64 -14.62 5.72
C PRO A 56 11.54 -15.15 4.78
N GLY A 57 10.32 -14.63 4.93
CA GLY A 57 9.16 -15.09 4.18
C GLY A 57 7.83 -14.84 4.90
N ASP A 58 6.74 -15.32 4.30
CA ASP A 58 5.37 -15.18 4.82
C ASP A 58 4.82 -16.53 5.27
N TYR A 59 4.36 -16.59 6.52
CA TYR A 59 3.93 -17.82 7.18
C TYR A 59 2.54 -17.67 7.79
N MET A 60 1.82 -18.80 7.87
CA MET A 60 0.59 -18.96 8.64
C MET A 60 0.86 -19.99 9.73
N ILE A 61 0.38 -19.75 10.96
CA ILE A 61 0.58 -20.63 12.11
C ILE A 61 -0.76 -20.76 12.85
N PRO A 62 -1.27 -21.99 13.09
CA PRO A 62 -0.91 -23.21 12.38
C PRO A 62 -1.34 -23.14 10.91
N ARG A 63 -0.62 -23.84 10.01
CA ARG A 63 -0.97 -23.97 8.58
C ARG A 63 -1.28 -25.44 8.27
N PRO A 64 -2.44 -25.74 7.65
CA PRO A 64 -2.73 -27.10 7.24
C PRO A 64 -1.88 -27.46 6.02
N SER A 65 -1.46 -28.71 5.93
CA SER A 65 -0.69 -29.26 4.81
C SER A 65 -1.58 -29.66 3.62
N SER A 66 -2.87 -29.88 3.85
CA SER A 66 -3.83 -30.28 2.83
C SER A 66 -5.25 -29.77 3.12
N ARG A 67 -6.16 -29.93 2.14
CA ARG A 67 -7.58 -29.60 2.32
C ARG A 67 -8.26 -30.56 3.29
N GLU A 68 -7.78 -31.79 3.35
CA GLU A 68 -8.23 -32.83 4.27
C GLU A 68 -7.85 -32.47 5.71
N GLU A 69 -6.59 -32.08 5.96
CA GLU A 69 -6.15 -31.65 7.31
C GLU A 69 -6.93 -30.41 7.76
N LEU A 70 -7.19 -29.44 6.88
CA LEU A 70 -7.97 -28.24 7.22
C LEU A 70 -9.35 -28.57 7.82
N ARG A 71 -9.95 -29.69 7.44
CA ARG A 71 -11.28 -30.14 7.91
C ARG A 71 -11.19 -31.06 9.13
N SER A 72 -9.99 -31.38 9.60
CA SER A 72 -9.79 -32.36 10.65
C SER A 72 -10.04 -31.77 12.05
N PRO A 73 -10.56 -32.56 13.01
CA PRO A 73 -10.69 -32.15 14.39
C PRO A 73 -9.35 -31.76 15.04
N GLU A 74 -8.26 -32.38 14.63
CA GLU A 74 -6.90 -32.11 15.13
C GLU A 74 -6.43 -30.72 14.71
N PHE A 75 -6.66 -30.33 13.46
CA PHE A 75 -6.32 -28.99 13.01
C PHE A 75 -7.19 -27.95 13.71
N ALA A 76 -8.49 -28.20 13.86
CA ALA A 76 -9.38 -27.34 14.64
C ALA A 76 -8.90 -27.20 16.10
N ALA A 77 -8.38 -28.27 16.71
CA ALA A 77 -7.80 -28.24 18.05
C ALA A 77 -6.53 -27.36 18.12
N LYS A 78 -5.61 -27.46 17.13
CA LYS A 78 -4.43 -26.58 17.04
C LYS A 78 -4.83 -25.10 16.95
N VAL A 79 -5.82 -24.78 16.12
CA VAL A 79 -6.35 -23.41 15.97
C VAL A 79 -6.97 -22.93 17.29
N LYS A 80 -7.72 -23.78 17.98
CA LYS A 80 -8.32 -23.45 19.30
C LYS A 80 -7.27 -23.24 20.39
N GLN A 81 -6.19 -24.01 20.37
CA GLN A 81 -5.09 -23.88 21.32
C GLN A 81 -4.30 -22.58 21.10
N GLY A 82 -4.12 -22.19 19.84
CA GLY A 82 -3.39 -20.99 19.46
C GLY A 82 -1.88 -21.03 19.80
N PRO A 83 -1.16 -19.93 19.57
CA PRO A 83 -1.63 -18.72 18.89
C PRO A 83 -1.91 -18.95 17.40
N VAL A 84 -2.87 -18.20 16.85
CA VAL A 84 -3.15 -18.17 15.40
C VAL A 84 -2.59 -16.88 14.84
N MET A 85 -1.67 -16.97 13.87
CA MET A 85 -0.98 -15.81 13.32
C MET A 85 -0.62 -15.97 11.86
N MET A 86 -0.61 -14.84 11.15
CA MET A 86 0.10 -14.65 9.91
C MET A 86 1.32 -13.79 10.20
N MET A 87 2.49 -14.20 9.72
CA MET A 87 3.78 -13.60 10.08
C MET A 87 4.65 -13.38 8.85
N THR A 88 5.16 -12.17 8.68
CA THR A 88 6.22 -11.84 7.74
C THR A 88 7.55 -11.75 8.50
N VAL A 89 8.51 -12.59 8.14
CA VAL A 89 9.87 -12.57 8.70
C VAL A 89 10.76 -11.79 7.73
N MET A 90 11.42 -10.74 8.23
CA MET A 90 12.36 -9.92 7.46
C MET A 90 13.80 -10.39 7.67
N PRO A 91 14.72 -10.10 6.72
CA PRO A 91 16.14 -10.37 6.91
C PRO A 91 16.71 -9.68 8.15
N ASN A 92 17.64 -10.35 8.83
CA ASN A 92 18.39 -9.75 9.93
C ASN A 92 19.35 -8.67 9.41
N GLY A 93 19.57 -7.62 10.21
CA GLY A 93 20.56 -6.59 9.94
C GLY A 93 19.98 -5.17 9.93
N PRO A 94 20.76 -4.19 9.43
CA PRO A 94 20.33 -2.80 9.38
C PRO A 94 19.13 -2.61 8.44
N MET A 95 18.16 -1.82 8.89
CA MET A 95 16.98 -1.46 8.10
C MET A 95 17.34 -0.38 7.07
N ALA A 96 17.62 -0.78 5.83
CA ALA A 96 17.86 0.16 4.73
C ALA A 96 16.55 0.54 4.05
N MET A 97 16.21 1.84 4.05
CA MET A 97 14.97 2.35 3.44
C MET A 97 15.08 2.67 1.94
N GLY A 98 16.29 2.83 1.40
CA GLY A 98 16.51 3.35 0.06
C GLY A 98 15.77 2.58 -1.04
N ARG A 99 15.80 1.24 -0.99
CA ARG A 99 15.07 0.40 -1.94
C ARG A 99 13.56 0.63 -1.88
N SER A 100 12.98 0.68 -0.68
CA SER A 100 11.54 0.90 -0.50
C SER A 100 11.10 2.28 -0.99
N LEU A 101 11.92 3.32 -0.77
CA LEU A 101 11.65 4.67 -1.26
C LEU A 101 11.68 4.74 -2.80
N ILE A 102 12.65 4.08 -3.44
CA ILE A 102 12.70 3.99 -4.91
C ILE A 102 11.47 3.26 -5.44
N LEU A 103 11.12 2.12 -4.86
CA LEU A 103 9.95 1.35 -5.28
C LEU A 103 8.65 2.14 -5.07
N TRP A 104 8.55 2.93 -4.00
CA TRP A 104 7.41 3.81 -3.74
C TRP A 104 7.26 4.89 -4.82
N PHE A 105 8.36 5.56 -5.20
CA PHE A 105 8.34 6.55 -6.27
C PHE A 105 7.93 5.93 -7.61
N LEU A 106 8.54 4.80 -7.98
CA LEU A 106 8.19 4.08 -9.22
C LEU A 106 6.73 3.63 -9.24
N TYR A 107 6.22 3.18 -8.09
CA TYR A 107 4.82 2.83 -7.94
C TYR A 107 3.89 4.04 -8.14
N ALA A 108 4.22 5.21 -7.59
CA ALA A 108 3.46 6.45 -7.84
C ALA A 108 3.44 6.82 -9.33
N VAL A 109 4.57 6.66 -10.04
CA VAL A 109 4.66 6.84 -11.50
C VAL A 109 3.75 5.86 -12.24
N VAL A 110 3.75 4.58 -11.87
CA VAL A 110 2.87 3.56 -12.47
C VAL A 110 1.40 3.92 -12.28
N VAL A 111 1.00 4.34 -11.07
CA VAL A 111 -0.36 4.80 -10.78
C VAL A 111 -0.72 6.03 -11.65
N GLY A 112 0.20 6.99 -11.78
CA GLY A 112 0.06 8.16 -12.65
C GLY A 112 -0.11 7.77 -14.13
N CYS A 113 0.64 6.79 -14.63
CA CYS A 113 0.51 6.26 -15.99
C CYS A 113 -0.89 5.66 -16.24
N PHE A 114 -1.43 4.87 -15.31
CA PHE A 114 -2.80 4.35 -15.43
C PHE A 114 -3.83 5.46 -15.42
N ALA A 115 -3.69 6.46 -14.55
CA ALA A 115 -4.57 7.62 -14.50
C ALA A 115 -4.53 8.43 -15.80
N GLY A 116 -3.33 8.68 -16.32
CA GLY A 116 -3.12 9.36 -17.60
C GLY A 116 -3.67 8.56 -18.78
N TYR A 117 -3.54 7.23 -18.77
CA TYR A 117 -4.14 6.36 -19.78
C TYR A 117 -5.67 6.47 -19.75
N VAL A 118 -6.30 6.26 -18.60
CA VAL A 118 -7.76 6.31 -18.46
C VAL A 118 -8.29 7.69 -18.86
N ALA A 119 -7.73 8.76 -18.30
CA ALA A 119 -8.17 10.12 -18.59
C ALA A 119 -7.89 10.52 -20.04
N GLY A 120 -6.71 10.25 -20.57
CA GLY A 120 -6.32 10.60 -21.94
C GLY A 120 -7.14 9.85 -23.00
N ARG A 121 -7.58 8.62 -22.71
CA ARG A 121 -8.50 7.91 -23.60
C ARG A 121 -9.92 8.46 -23.54
N ALA A 122 -10.36 8.96 -22.39
CA ALA A 122 -11.70 9.50 -22.19
C ALA A 122 -11.88 10.97 -22.62
N LEU A 123 -10.81 11.77 -22.62
CA LEU A 123 -10.88 13.23 -22.76
C LEU A 123 -9.96 13.74 -23.91
N PRO A 124 -10.37 14.79 -24.64
CA PRO A 124 -9.50 15.51 -25.57
C PRO A 124 -8.59 16.54 -24.85
N ALA A 125 -7.67 17.15 -25.60
CA ALA A 125 -7.05 18.41 -25.19
C ALA A 125 -8.13 19.50 -25.00
N GLY A 126 -7.88 20.46 -24.11
CA GLY A 126 -8.84 21.50 -23.75
C GLY A 126 -10.05 21.01 -22.93
N ALA A 127 -10.02 19.77 -22.43
CA ALA A 127 -11.11 19.24 -21.61
C ALA A 127 -11.30 20.02 -20.31
N GLU A 128 -12.56 20.14 -19.88
CA GLU A 128 -12.91 20.82 -18.63
C GLU A 128 -12.19 20.21 -17.41
N SER A 129 -11.65 21.09 -16.56
CA SER A 129 -10.88 20.73 -15.37
C SER A 129 -11.56 19.69 -14.48
N PHE A 130 -12.88 19.83 -14.25
CA PHE A 130 -13.63 18.90 -13.39
C PHE A 130 -13.66 17.48 -13.96
N ARG A 131 -13.71 17.32 -15.29
CA ARG A 131 -13.69 16.00 -15.93
C ARG A 131 -12.32 15.36 -15.78
N VAL A 132 -11.24 16.11 -16.01
CA VAL A 132 -9.86 15.64 -15.80
C VAL A 132 -9.68 15.20 -14.34
N PHE A 133 -10.08 16.06 -13.40
CA PHE A 133 -9.98 15.80 -11.96
C PHE A 133 -10.69 14.50 -11.57
N ARG A 134 -11.92 14.28 -12.06
CA ARG A 134 -12.70 13.07 -11.77
C ARG A 134 -12.00 11.80 -12.24
N PHE A 135 -11.60 11.75 -13.51
CA PHE A 135 -11.00 10.53 -14.07
C PHE A 135 -9.65 10.21 -13.43
N VAL A 136 -8.79 11.22 -13.29
CA VAL A 136 -7.48 11.06 -12.66
C VAL A 136 -7.65 10.70 -11.19
N GLY A 137 -8.42 11.49 -10.44
CA GLY A 137 -8.61 11.34 -9.00
C GLY A 137 -9.17 9.97 -8.62
N VAL A 138 -10.23 9.49 -9.27
CA VAL A 138 -10.79 8.16 -8.99
C VAL A 138 -9.78 7.07 -9.32
N THR A 139 -9.10 7.15 -10.47
CA THR A 139 -8.12 6.14 -10.87
C THR A 139 -6.96 6.07 -9.88
N THR A 140 -6.43 7.22 -9.47
CA THR A 140 -5.33 7.29 -8.50
C THR A 140 -5.76 6.88 -7.09
N PHE A 141 -6.98 7.23 -6.67
CA PHE A 141 -7.53 6.80 -5.39
C PHE A 141 -7.61 5.27 -5.34
N VAL A 142 -8.13 4.64 -6.38
CA VAL A 142 -8.17 3.17 -6.49
C VAL A 142 -6.76 2.60 -6.45
N GLY A 143 -5.83 3.20 -7.22
CA GLY A 143 -4.42 2.81 -7.26
C GLY A 143 -3.76 2.80 -5.89
N TYR A 144 -3.95 3.85 -5.10
CA TYR A 144 -3.30 4.05 -3.80
C TYR A 144 -4.01 3.38 -2.60
N SER A 145 -5.32 3.05 -2.69
CA SER A 145 -6.09 2.61 -1.52
C SER A 145 -6.67 1.20 -1.59
N VAL A 146 -7.39 0.86 -2.66
CA VAL A 146 -8.35 -0.28 -2.63
C VAL A 146 -7.62 -1.60 -2.42
N ALA A 147 -6.39 -1.72 -2.92
CA ALA A 147 -5.54 -2.89 -2.73
C ALA A 147 -5.03 -3.07 -1.27
N LEU A 148 -5.31 -2.15 -0.36
CA LEU A 148 -4.96 -2.29 1.05
C LEU A 148 -6.09 -2.93 1.86
N TRP A 149 -7.33 -2.84 1.36
CA TRP A 149 -8.51 -3.29 2.09
C TRP A 149 -8.56 -4.82 2.21
N GLN A 150 -8.09 -5.55 1.19
CA GLN A 150 -8.00 -7.01 1.27
C GLN A 150 -7.12 -7.50 2.42
N MET A 151 -6.13 -6.71 2.86
CA MET A 151 -5.26 -7.09 3.98
C MET A 151 -6.02 -7.11 5.31
N SER A 152 -6.98 -6.20 5.51
CA SER A 152 -7.85 -6.24 6.68
C SER A 152 -8.92 -7.33 6.57
N ILE A 153 -9.47 -7.54 5.37
CA ILE A 153 -10.52 -8.54 5.13
C ILE A 153 -10.00 -9.97 5.34
N TRP A 154 -8.87 -10.31 4.71
CA TRP A 154 -8.38 -11.69 4.64
C TRP A 154 -7.23 -11.98 5.60
N TYR A 155 -6.40 -10.98 5.90
CA TYR A 155 -5.15 -11.16 6.65
C TYR A 155 -5.19 -10.53 8.05
N ARG A 156 -6.38 -10.11 8.49
CA ARG A 156 -6.64 -9.58 9.85
C ARG A 156 -5.76 -8.37 10.21
N ARG A 157 -5.22 -7.64 9.23
CA ARG A 157 -4.55 -6.36 9.49
C ARG A 157 -5.52 -5.37 10.12
N ALA A 158 -5.01 -4.55 11.04
CA ALA A 158 -5.82 -3.58 11.77
C ALA A 158 -6.56 -2.64 10.82
N TRP A 159 -7.88 -2.51 11.01
CA TRP A 159 -8.70 -1.59 10.23
C TRP A 159 -8.26 -0.14 10.41
N THR A 160 -7.71 0.23 11.56
CA THR A 160 -7.16 1.56 11.81
C THR A 160 -6.05 1.91 10.81
N THR A 161 -5.10 1.00 10.58
CA THR A 161 -4.03 1.19 9.58
C THR A 161 -4.61 1.33 8.17
N THR A 162 -5.57 0.50 7.79
CA THR A 162 -6.24 0.55 6.48
C THR A 162 -6.98 1.87 6.28
N LEU A 163 -7.69 2.36 7.30
CA LEU A 163 -8.39 3.64 7.25
C LEU A 163 -7.43 4.82 7.15
N LYS A 164 -6.33 4.83 7.92
CA LYS A 164 -5.28 5.86 7.79
C LYS A 164 -4.70 5.88 6.39
N ALA A 165 -4.29 4.72 5.86
CA ALA A 165 -3.76 4.60 4.50
C ALA A 165 -4.78 5.02 3.43
N THR A 166 -6.07 4.82 3.68
CA THR A 166 -7.13 5.30 2.78
C THR A 166 -7.23 6.83 2.80
N VAL A 167 -7.07 7.47 3.96
CA VAL A 167 -7.00 8.95 4.05
C VAL A 167 -5.78 9.48 3.29
N ASP A 168 -4.62 8.84 3.44
CA ASP A 168 -3.41 9.24 2.73
C ASP A 168 -3.61 9.11 1.21
N ALA A 169 -4.24 8.01 0.76
CA ALA A 169 -4.58 7.80 -0.63
C ALA A 169 -5.55 8.84 -1.20
N VAL A 170 -6.50 9.35 -0.40
CA VAL A 170 -7.35 10.49 -0.79
C VAL A 170 -6.48 11.72 -1.03
N ILE A 171 -5.56 12.04 -0.10
CA ILE A 171 -4.64 13.18 -0.25
C ILE A 171 -3.81 13.03 -1.54
N TYR A 172 -3.21 11.86 -1.75
CA TYR A 172 -2.39 11.58 -2.94
C TYR A 172 -3.21 11.69 -4.24
N ALA A 173 -4.46 11.22 -4.22
CA ALA A 173 -5.35 11.30 -5.37
C ALA A 173 -5.74 12.76 -5.71
N LEU A 174 -6.06 13.57 -4.69
CA LEU A 174 -6.37 14.99 -4.87
C LEU A 174 -5.17 15.76 -5.44
N LEU A 175 -3.97 15.52 -4.92
CA LEU A 175 -2.72 16.14 -5.41
C LEU A 175 -2.41 15.74 -6.85
N THR A 176 -2.59 14.45 -7.18
CA THR A 176 -2.35 13.97 -8.53
C THR A 176 -3.38 14.56 -9.50
N ALA A 177 -4.66 14.52 -9.16
CA ALA A 177 -5.73 15.10 -9.97
C ALA A 177 -5.54 16.61 -10.18
N GLY A 178 -5.18 17.36 -9.13
CA GLY A 178 -4.87 18.79 -9.24
C GLY A 178 -3.70 19.08 -10.17
N THR A 179 -2.63 18.27 -10.11
CA THR A 179 -1.48 18.40 -11.01
C THR A 179 -1.84 18.12 -12.47
N PHE A 180 -2.67 17.10 -12.71
CA PHE A 180 -3.17 16.80 -14.05
C PHE A 180 -4.10 17.89 -14.59
N VAL A 181 -4.94 18.49 -13.75
CA VAL A 181 -5.76 19.65 -14.15
C VAL A 181 -4.88 20.83 -14.54
N TRP A 182 -3.85 21.11 -13.73
CA TRP A 182 -2.94 22.24 -13.98
C TRP A 182 -2.17 22.08 -15.29
N LEU A 183 -1.74 20.86 -15.62
CA LEU A 183 -0.88 20.59 -16.77
C LEU A 183 -1.61 19.81 -17.88
N TRP A 184 -2.94 19.86 -17.90
CA TRP A 184 -3.71 19.23 -18.97
C TRP A 184 -3.42 19.96 -20.29
N PRO A 185 -3.17 19.26 -21.42
CA PRO A 185 -2.95 19.91 -22.70
C PRO A 185 -4.15 20.77 -23.08
N HIS A 186 -3.89 22.04 -23.42
CA HIS A 186 -4.89 23.01 -23.89
C HIS A 186 -5.09 22.90 -25.40
#